data_AF-A0A0X8VES4-F1
#
_entry.id   AF-A0A0X8VES4-F1
#
_cell.length_a   1.000
_cell.length_b   1.000
_cell.length_c   1.000
_cell.angle_alpha   90.00
_cell.angle_beta   90.00
_cell.angle_gamma   90.00
#
_symmetry.space_group_name_H-M   'P 1'
#
loop_
_entity.id
_entity.type
_entity.pdbx_description
1 polymer ?
#
loop_
_entity_poly.entity_id
_entity_poly.type
_entity_poly.pdbx_seq_one_letter_code
_entity_poly.pdbx_strand_id
1 'polypeptide(L)' 'MNKNFKVIHSLQLMMHLVRNGFNVSKVTDAYPKQGEEKSKYKVFLFENTPELNECCLMFKK' A
#
# COMPACT_ATOMS: atom_id res chain seq x y z
N MET A 1 -20.84 0.29 3.34
CA MET A 1 -19.82 -0.73 3.69
C MET A 1 -18.49 -0.03 3.94
N ASN A 2 -18.00 -0.01 5.18
CA ASN A 2 -16.66 0.53 5.49
C ASN A 2 -15.63 -0.50 5.02
N LYS A 3 -15.00 -0.24 3.86
CA LYS A 3 -13.85 -1.04 3.42
C LYS A 3 -12.66 -0.66 4.30
N ASN A 4 -12.07 -1.63 4.99
CA ASN A 4 -10.86 -1.45 5.77
C ASN A 4 -9.65 -1.53 4.80
N PHE A 5 -8.77 -0.54 4.83
CA PHE A 5 -7.63 -0.47 3.91
C PHE A 5 -6.31 -0.60 4.65
N LYS A 6 -5.38 -1.35 4.05
CA LYS A 6 -3.97 -1.36 4.44
C LYS A 6 -3.18 -0.43 3.51
N VAL A 7 -2.39 0.45 4.12
CA VAL A 7 -1.55 1.41 3.38
C VAL A 7 -0.15 0.84 3.22
N ILE A 8 0.32 0.77 1.97
CA ILE A 8 1.66 0.31 1.61
C ILE A 8 2.45 1.48 1.02
N HIS A 9 3.63 1.75 1.60
CA HIS A 9 4.51 2.85 1.18
C HIS A 9 5.70 2.38 0.31
N SER A 10 5.93 1.07 0.21
CA SER A 10 7.04 0.49 -0.55
C SER A 10 6.59 0.02 -1.92
N LEU A 11 7.26 0.50 -2.98
CA LEU A 11 7.02 0.03 -4.35
C LEU A 11 7.34 -1.46 -4.50
N GLN A 12 8.41 -1.94 -3.86
CA GLN A 12 8.81 -3.36 -3.92
C GLN A 12 7.75 -4.25 -3.26
N LEU A 13 7.25 -3.85 -2.09
CA LEU A 13 6.19 -4.60 -1.40
C LEU A 13 4.89 -4.56 -2.21
N MET A 14 4.51 -3.42 -2.77
CA MET A 14 3.36 -3.32 -3.67
C MET A 14 3.48 -4.29 -4.84
N MET A 15 4.62 -4.31 -5.54
CA MET A 15 4.84 -5.24 -6.65
C MET A 15 4.79 -6.71 -6.21
N HIS A 16 5.33 -7.04 -5.03
CA HIS A 16 5.25 -8.38 -4.48
C HIS A 16 3.80 -8.80 -4.24
N LEU A 17 2.98 -7.94 -3.64
CA LEU A 17 1.56 -8.21 -3.38
C LEU A 17 0.78 -8.40 -4.69
N VAL A 18 1.00 -7.55 -5.69
CA VAL A 18 0.35 -7.68 -7.01
C VAL A 18 0.72 -8.99 -7.69
N ARG A 19 1.99 -9.42 -7.61
CA ARG A 19 2.44 -10.72 -8.17
C ARG A 19 1.80 -11.92 -7.46
N ASN A 20 1.37 -11.76 -6.21
CA ASN A 20 0.63 -12.77 -5.46
C ASN A 20 -0.89 -12.65 -5.61
N GLY A 21 -1.39 -11.83 -6.55
CA GLY A 21 -2.80 -11.74 -6.90
C GLY A 21 -3.61 -10.69 -6.13
N PHE A 22 -2.99 -9.87 -5.28
CA PHE A 22 -3.69 -8.80 -4.58
C PHE A 22 -3.90 -7.58 -5.47
N ASN A 23 -5.09 -6.96 -5.38
CA ASN A 23 -5.44 -5.78 -6.18
C ASN A 23 -5.20 -4.48 -5.42
N VAL A 24 -4.53 -3.53 -6.07
CA VAL A 24 -4.46 -2.15 -5.59
C VAL A 24 -5.85 -1.52 -5.72
N SER A 25 -6.48 -1.21 -4.60
CA SER A 25 -7.78 -0.56 -4.57
C SER A 25 -7.71 0.91 -4.94
N LYS A 26 -6.65 1.61 -4.51
CA LYS A 26 -6.43 3.02 -4.80
C LYS A 26 -4.95 3.39 -4.69
N VAL A 27 -4.52 4.35 -5.49
CA VAL A 27 -3.22 5.02 -5.33
C VAL A 27 -3.47 6.47 -4.98
N THR A 28 -2.84 6.98 -3.92
CA THR A 28 -2.97 8.38 -3.49
C THR A 28 -1.61 8.99 -3.23
N ASP A 29 -1.54 10.32 -3.19
CA ASP A 29 -0.38 11.00 -2.63
C ASP A 29 -0.26 10.67 -1.14
N ALA A 30 0.98 10.53 -0.67
CA ALA A 30 1.28 10.50 0.76
C ALA A 30 1.03 11.90 1.36
N TYR A 31 1.14 12.02 2.68
CA TYR A 31 1.05 13.33 3.30
C TYR A 31 2.28 14.19 2.90
N PRO A 32 2.08 15.48 2.56
CA PRO A 32 3.17 16.41 2.34
C PRO A 32 3.96 16.61 3.63
N LYS A 33 5.29 16.76 3.53
CA LYS A 33 6.12 17.14 4.68
C LYS A 33 5.92 18.63 4.99
N GLN A 34 6.30 19.04 6.19
CA GLN A 34 6.21 20.44 6.62
C GLN A 34 6.96 21.34 5.62
N GLY A 35 6.25 22.31 5.03
CA GLY A 35 6.79 23.20 3.99
C GLY A 35 6.60 22.73 2.55
N GLU A 36 5.98 21.57 2.30
CA GLU A 36 5.61 21.12 0.96
C GLU A 36 4.10 21.31 0.70
N GLU A 37 3.73 21.87 -0.45
CA GLU A 37 2.31 21.96 -0.86
C GLU A 37 1.73 20.59 -1.25
N LYS A 38 2.58 19.67 -1.74
CA LYS A 38 2.19 18.33 -2.21
C LYS A 38 3.29 17.32 -1.89
N SER A 39 2.88 16.10 -1.57
CA SER A 39 3.84 15.01 -1.39
C SER A 39 4.37 14.53 -2.73
N LYS A 40 5.68 14.26 -2.79
CA LYS A 40 6.31 13.62 -3.95
C LYS A 40 6.12 12.10 -3.96
N TYR A 41 5.62 11.53 -2.87
CA TYR A 41 5.47 10.09 -2.71
C TYR A 41 4.04 9.65 -2.90
N LYS A 42 3.87 8.45 -3.48
CA LYS A 42 2.57 7.77 -3.58
C LYS A 42 2.45 6.69 -2.51
N VAL A 43 1.23 6.40 -2.10
CA VAL A 43 0.87 5.25 -1.28
C VAL A 43 -0.14 4.38 -2.00
N PHE A 44 -0.07 3.08 -1.74
CA PHE A 44 -0.91 2.06 -2.37
C PHE A 44 -1.86 1.49 -1.32
N LEU A 45 -3.16 1.60 -1.56
CA LEU A 45 -4.20 1.08 -0.68
C LEU A 45 -4.64 -0.29 -1.19
N PHE A 46 -4.57 -1.28 -0.32
CA PHE A 46 -5.09 -2.63 -0.54
C PHE A 46 -6.24 -2.89 0.45
N GLU A 47 -7.17 -3.75 0.07
CA GLU A 47 -8.18 -4.25 1.01
C GLU A 47 -7.49 -5.01 2.15
N ASN A 48 -7.79 -4.66 3.39
CA ASN A 48 -7.12 -5.25 4.55
C ASN A 48 -7.72 -6.62 4.88
N THR A 49 -7.14 -7.67 4.30
CA THR A 49 -7.52 -9.07 4.57
C THR A 49 -6.42 -9.79 5.37
N PRO A 50 -6.75 -10.89 6.09
CA PRO A 50 -5.75 -11.72 6.75
C PRO A 50 -4.66 -12.23 5.79
N GLU A 51 -5.04 -12.65 4.58
CA GLU A 51 -4.12 -13.19 3.57
C GLU A 51 -3.13 -12.13 3.09
N LEU A 52 -3.59 -10.88 2.94
CA LEU A 52 -2.70 -9.76 2.62
C LEU A 52 -1.65 -9.57 3.73
N ASN A 53 -2.07 -9.67 4.99
CA ASN A 53 -1.17 -9.52 6.13
C ASN A 53 -0.12 -10.62 6.19
N GLU A 54 -0.50 -11.88 5.92
CA GLU A 54 0.43 -12.99 5.82
C GLU A 54 1.41 -12.81 4.66
N CYS A 55 0.93 -12.41 3.47
CA CYS A 55 1.79 -12.14 2.33
C CYS A 55 2.79 -11.02 2.60
N CYS A 56 2.39 -9.97 3.33
CA CYS A 56 3.31 -8.93 3.78
C CYS A 56 4.44 -9.47 4.68
N LEU A 57 4.15 -10.46 5.56
CA LEU A 57 5.15 -11.05 6.45
C LEU A 57 6.14 -11.96 5.71
N MET A 58 5.72 -12.56 4.59
CA MET A 58 6.58 -13.40 3.74
C MET A 58 7.53 -12.58 2.85
N PHE A 59 7.29 -11.27 2.70
CA PHE A 59 8.16 -10.40 1.92
C PHE A 59 9.53 -10.23 2.60
N LYS A 60 10.57 -10.81 1.97
CA LYS A 60 11.98 -10.59 2.34
C LYS A 60 12.53 -9.44 1.48
N LYS A 61 12.94 -8.36 2.14
CA LYS A 61 13.43 -7.12 1.52
C LYS A 61 14.81 -7.29 0.92
#